data_AF-A0A936PXU9-F1
#
_entry.id   AF-A0A936PXU9-F1
#
_cell.length_a   1.000
_cell.length_b   1.000
_cell.length_c   1.000
_cell.angle_alpha   90.00
_cell.angle_beta   90.00
_cell.angle_gamma   90.00
#
_symmetry.space_group_name_H-M   'P 1'
#
loop_
_entity.id
_entity.type
_entity.pdbx_description
1 polymer ?
#
loop_
_entity_poly.entity_id
_entity_poly.type
_entity_poly.pdbx_seq_one_letter_code
_entity_poly.pdbx_strand_id
1 'polypeptide(L)'
;MIKRCQNEECGKSFTPARRDAKFCLTAAGGQANARRAREAAAPSPAVNVSALAASDARLEAIEARLESAARMMETRLDALERAVKATQTETSQALKAATEEQGQARDTAHKSVRDLGGRLDGLAPTVTEMKASRGAMREQRQINERLTALETRLDEVVVVVNTQHGLIQQLDTLVGIWLTRRTSPRRAGDERRGVLPTTA
;
A
#
# COMPACT_ATOMS: atom_id res chain seq x y z
N MET A 1 -9.24 -26.39 17.67
CA MET A 1 -9.55 -25.07 18.28
C MET A 1 -10.48 -24.33 17.33
N ILE A 2 -11.73 -24.10 17.74
CA ILE A 2 -12.61 -22.94 17.47
C ILE A 2 -13.91 -23.25 18.22
N LYS A 3 -14.23 -22.44 19.25
CA LYS A 3 -15.41 -22.56 20.12
C LYS A 3 -16.53 -21.65 19.59
N ARG A 4 -17.76 -22.12 19.75
CA ARG A 4 -19.03 -21.40 19.58
C ARG A 4 -19.11 -20.20 20.53
N CYS A 5 -19.72 -19.10 20.06
CA CYS A 5 -20.42 -18.12 20.90
C CYS A 5 -21.78 -17.80 20.25
N GLN A 6 -22.85 -18.22 20.91
CA GLN A 6 -24.19 -17.62 20.85
C GLN A 6 -24.45 -17.03 22.24
N ASN A 7 -24.92 -15.78 22.30
CA ASN A 7 -25.66 -15.11 23.37
C ASN A 7 -26.04 -13.73 22.78
N GLU A 8 -27.32 -13.41 22.60
CA GLU A 8 -28.30 -12.94 23.60
C GLU A 8 -28.11 -11.45 23.97
N GLU A 9 -29.25 -10.76 24.07
CA GLU A 9 -29.50 -9.40 24.60
C GLU A 9 -29.46 -8.19 23.65
N CYS A 10 -30.64 -7.78 23.17
CA CYS A 10 -31.14 -6.40 23.39
C CYS A 10 -32.63 -6.27 23.02
N GLY A 11 -33.52 -6.42 24.00
CA GLY A 11 -34.95 -6.12 23.87
C GLY A 11 -35.44 -5.42 25.13
N LYS A 12 -35.44 -4.08 25.12
CA LYS A 12 -35.83 -3.23 26.24
C LYS A 12 -37.35 -2.99 26.26
N SER A 13 -37.99 -3.52 27.30
CA SER A 13 -38.99 -2.90 28.19
C SER A 13 -40.04 -1.90 27.65
N PHE A 14 -41.33 -2.24 27.81
CA PHE A 14 -42.33 -1.30 28.33
C PHE A 14 -43.53 -2.04 28.96
N THR A 15 -43.85 -1.73 30.21
CA THR A 15 -45.03 -2.18 30.97
C THR A 15 -45.76 -0.97 31.55
N PRO A 16 -47.08 -1.07 31.80
CA PRO A 16 -47.65 -0.58 33.06
C PRO A 16 -48.65 -1.61 33.64
N ALA A 17 -48.50 -2.07 34.88
CA ALA A 17 -48.89 -1.46 36.17
C ALA A 17 -50.37 -1.67 36.57
N ARG A 18 -50.56 -2.49 37.62
CA ARG A 18 -51.78 -2.74 38.42
C ARG A 18 -52.16 -1.55 39.31
N ARG A 19 -53.44 -1.45 39.71
CA ARG A 19 -54.06 -1.15 41.04
C ARG A 19 -55.55 -0.86 40.81
N ASP A 20 -56.54 -1.06 41.66
CA ASP A 20 -56.82 -1.80 42.91
C ASP A 20 -58.35 -1.64 43.07
N ALA A 21 -59.11 -2.68 43.43
CA ALA A 21 -60.35 -2.52 44.19
C ALA A 21 -60.72 -3.85 44.84
N LYS A 22 -61.09 -3.75 46.11
CA LYS A 22 -61.17 -4.77 47.15
C LYS A 22 -62.60 -4.73 47.72
N PHE A 23 -63.05 -5.83 48.33
CA PHE A 23 -64.26 -5.99 49.18
C PHE A 23 -65.62 -5.97 48.45
N CYS A 24 -66.67 -6.71 48.83
CA CYS A 24 -67.02 -7.49 50.03
C CYS A 24 -67.98 -8.63 49.61
N LEU A 25 -67.84 -9.82 50.20
CA LEU A 25 -68.91 -10.80 50.35
C LEU A 25 -69.82 -10.36 51.51
N THR A 26 -71.14 -10.35 51.33
CA THR A 26 -72.07 -10.57 52.45
C THR A 26 -73.36 -11.17 51.94
N ALA A 27 -73.85 -12.13 52.71
CA ALA A 27 -74.91 -13.05 52.40
C ALA A 27 -76.29 -12.51 52.77
N ALA A 28 -77.28 -13.20 52.19
CA ALA A 28 -78.61 -13.48 52.73
C ALA A 28 -79.64 -12.36 52.81
N GLY A 29 -80.83 -12.67 52.28
CA GLY A 29 -82.08 -12.15 52.83
C GLY A 29 -83.03 -11.57 51.79
N GLY A 30 -83.99 -12.39 51.36
CA GLY A 30 -85.35 -11.93 51.08
C GLY A 30 -85.55 -11.10 49.81
N GLN A 31 -85.92 -11.76 48.71
CA GLN A 31 -86.90 -11.20 47.76
C GLN A 31 -87.59 -12.32 46.97
N ALA A 32 -88.19 -13.24 47.71
CA ALA A 32 -89.36 -13.97 47.23
C ALA A 32 -90.55 -12.99 47.20
N ASN A 33 -90.57 -12.07 46.22
CA ASN A 33 -91.76 -11.30 45.78
C ASN A 33 -91.39 -10.27 44.69
N ALA A 34 -90.82 -10.74 43.58
CA ALA A 34 -90.80 -9.97 42.32
C ALA A 34 -90.89 -10.85 41.07
N ARG A 35 -91.25 -12.14 41.26
CA ARG A 35 -91.29 -13.15 40.18
C ARG A 35 -92.71 -13.43 39.66
N ARG A 36 -93.73 -12.72 40.15
CA ARG A 36 -95.15 -12.83 39.75
C ARG A 36 -95.75 -11.54 39.16
N ALA A 37 -94.92 -10.66 38.62
CA ALA A 37 -95.37 -9.45 37.90
C ALA A 37 -94.48 -9.11 36.69
N ARG A 38 -93.79 -10.11 36.12
CA ARG A 38 -93.12 -10.03 34.80
C ARG A 38 -93.55 -11.19 33.90
N GLU A 39 -94.78 -11.62 34.09
CA GLU A 39 -95.46 -12.64 33.28
C GLU A 39 -96.68 -11.96 32.63
N ALA A 40 -96.44 -10.82 31.98
CA ALA A 40 -97.42 -10.08 31.17
C ALA A 40 -96.69 -9.03 30.31
N ALA A 41 -95.60 -9.43 29.66
CA ALA A 41 -95.04 -8.70 28.54
C ALA A 41 -94.22 -9.71 27.74
N ALA A 42 -94.92 -10.53 26.96
CA ALA A 42 -94.28 -11.09 25.78
C ALA A 42 -93.51 -9.94 25.10
N PRO A 43 -92.21 -10.05 24.84
CA PRO A 43 -91.56 -9.10 23.96
C PRO A 43 -92.30 -9.22 22.63
N SER A 44 -93.10 -8.19 22.33
CA SER A 44 -93.80 -8.07 21.07
C SER A 44 -92.80 -8.31 19.94
N PRO A 45 -93.14 -9.06 18.87
CA PRO A 45 -92.26 -9.27 17.72
C PRO A 45 -91.83 -7.94 17.05
N ALA A 46 -92.45 -6.81 17.42
CA ALA A 46 -92.10 -5.47 16.97
C ALA A 46 -90.73 -4.95 17.46
N VAL A 47 -90.14 -5.49 18.54
CA VAL A 47 -88.81 -5.04 19.03
C VAL A 47 -87.66 -5.65 18.23
N ASN A 48 -87.89 -6.74 17.50
CA ASN A 48 -86.84 -7.44 16.76
C ASN A 48 -86.54 -6.83 15.39
N VAL A 49 -87.48 -6.14 14.75
CA VAL A 49 -87.31 -5.63 13.37
C VAL A 49 -86.32 -4.46 13.33
N SER A 50 -86.41 -3.53 14.30
CA SER A 50 -85.49 -2.38 14.37
C SER A 50 -84.07 -2.79 14.78
N ALA A 51 -83.94 -3.81 15.63
CA ALA A 51 -82.65 -4.37 16.01
C ALA A 51 -82.00 -5.15 14.84
N LEU A 52 -82.80 -5.91 14.09
CA LEU A 52 -82.36 -6.57 12.85
C LEU A 52 -81.89 -5.54 11.80
N ALA A 53 -82.70 -4.50 11.55
CA ALA A 53 -82.35 -3.45 10.60
C ALA A 53 -81.06 -2.71 11.01
N ALA A 54 -80.85 -2.52 12.31
CA ALA A 54 -79.60 -1.93 12.83
C ALA A 54 -78.39 -2.86 12.69
N SER A 55 -78.56 -4.18 12.82
CA SER A 55 -77.50 -5.14 12.54
C SER A 55 -77.20 -5.25 11.05
N ASP A 56 -78.21 -5.24 10.19
CA ASP A 56 -78.06 -5.29 8.73
C ASP A 56 -77.30 -4.06 8.24
N ALA A 57 -77.67 -2.86 8.71
CA ALA A 57 -76.94 -1.63 8.40
C ALA A 57 -75.47 -1.65 8.88
N ARG A 58 -75.18 -2.34 9.98
CA ARG A 58 -73.79 -2.52 10.46
C ARG A 58 -73.01 -3.50 9.61
N LEU A 59 -73.64 -4.57 9.13
CA LEU A 59 -73.03 -5.54 8.23
C LEU A 59 -72.68 -4.89 6.89
N GLU A 60 -73.62 -4.14 6.30
CA GLU A 60 -73.38 -3.33 5.09
C GLU A 60 -72.22 -2.33 5.27
N ALA A 61 -72.16 -1.66 6.43
CA ALA A 61 -71.06 -0.75 6.73
C ALA A 61 -69.72 -1.47 6.91
N ILE A 62 -69.71 -2.70 7.43
CA ILE A 62 -68.51 -3.53 7.54
C ILE A 62 -68.07 -4.00 6.16
N GLU A 63 -69.00 -4.46 5.33
CA GLU A 63 -68.75 -4.92 3.97
C GLU A 63 -68.15 -3.80 3.11
N ALA A 64 -68.74 -2.60 3.15
CA ALA A 64 -68.19 -1.43 2.47
C ALA A 64 -66.77 -1.05 2.95
N ARG A 65 -66.48 -1.22 4.25
CA ARG A 65 -65.13 -0.97 4.80
C ARG A 65 -64.14 -2.04 4.38
N LEU A 66 -64.54 -3.31 4.31
CA LEU A 66 -63.71 -4.41 3.83
C LEU A 66 -63.39 -4.26 2.34
N GLU A 67 -64.38 -3.90 1.52
CA GLU A 67 -64.15 -3.59 0.11
C GLU A 67 -63.19 -2.41 -0.08
N SER A 68 -63.39 -1.33 0.69
CA SER A 68 -62.48 -0.18 0.64
C SER A 68 -61.05 -0.55 1.07
N ALA A 69 -60.91 -1.40 2.10
CA ALA A 69 -59.60 -1.87 2.55
C ALA A 69 -58.94 -2.77 1.51
N ALA A 70 -59.70 -3.66 0.86
CA ALA A 70 -59.21 -4.52 -0.21
C ALA A 70 -58.69 -3.69 -1.40
N ARG A 71 -59.44 -2.68 -1.86
CA ARG A 71 -59.00 -1.75 -2.92
C ARG A 71 -57.75 -0.97 -2.52
N MET A 72 -57.65 -0.55 -1.25
CA MET A 72 -56.43 0.11 -0.75
C MET A 72 -55.23 -0.84 -0.75
N MET A 73 -55.40 -2.10 -0.34
CA MET A 73 -54.31 -3.08 -0.36
C MET A 73 -53.87 -3.38 -1.79
N GLU A 74 -54.80 -3.54 -2.73
CA GLU A 74 -54.51 -3.78 -4.14
C GLU A 74 -53.68 -2.64 -4.75
N THR A 75 -54.11 -1.39 -4.57
CA THR A 75 -53.35 -0.22 -5.04
C THR A 75 -51.95 -0.11 -4.40
N ARG A 76 -51.80 -0.50 -3.13
CA ARG A 76 -50.50 -0.53 -2.46
C ARG A 76 -49.61 -1.65 -3.00
N LEU A 77 -50.18 -2.82 -3.27
CA LEU A 77 -49.44 -3.94 -3.87
C LEU A 77 -48.97 -3.57 -5.28
N ASP A 78 -49.81 -2.96 -6.11
CA ASP A 78 -49.42 -2.48 -7.45
C ASP A 78 -48.31 -1.42 -7.41
N ALA A 79 -48.35 -0.53 -6.40
CA ALA A 79 -47.31 0.47 -6.20
C ALA A 79 -45.98 -0.18 -5.76
N LEU A 80 -46.04 -1.15 -4.85
CA LEU A 80 -44.88 -1.91 -4.41
C LEU A 80 -44.29 -2.74 -5.54
N GLU A 81 -45.12 -3.40 -6.35
CA GLU A 81 -44.65 -4.20 -7.48
C GLU A 81 -43.91 -3.33 -8.50
N ARG A 82 -44.45 -2.14 -8.82
CA ARG A 82 -43.76 -1.17 -9.69
C ARG A 82 -42.45 -0.68 -9.08
N ALA A 83 -42.43 -0.38 -7.77
CA ALA A 83 -41.22 0.06 -7.08
C ALA A 83 -40.15 -1.03 -7.07
N VAL A 84 -40.51 -2.27 -6.79
CA VAL A 84 -39.59 -3.42 -6.80
C VAL A 84 -39.05 -3.68 -8.21
N LYS A 85 -39.89 -3.61 -9.24
CA LYS A 85 -39.44 -3.74 -10.64
C LYS A 85 -38.45 -2.63 -11.01
N ALA A 86 -38.74 -1.37 -10.63
CA ALA A 86 -37.84 -0.25 -10.88
C ALA A 86 -36.48 -0.46 -10.19
N THR A 87 -36.46 -0.77 -8.90
CA THR A 87 -35.20 -1.01 -8.17
C THR A 87 -34.46 -2.23 -8.68
N GLN A 88 -35.14 -3.30 -9.10
CA GLN A 88 -34.51 -4.45 -9.74
C GLN A 88 -33.84 -4.06 -11.07
N THR A 89 -34.46 -3.21 -11.88
CA THR A 89 -33.86 -2.72 -13.12
C THR A 89 -32.66 -1.83 -12.87
N GLU A 90 -32.76 -0.89 -11.91
CA GLU A 90 -31.67 0.01 -11.52
C GLU A 90 -30.48 -0.76 -10.96
N THR A 91 -30.71 -1.70 -10.05
CA THR A 91 -29.65 -2.53 -9.47
C THR A 91 -29.02 -3.45 -10.51
N SER A 92 -29.79 -4.01 -11.45
CA SER A 92 -29.23 -4.80 -12.55
C SER A 92 -28.35 -3.97 -13.48
N GLN A 93 -28.77 -2.74 -13.80
CA GLN A 93 -27.96 -1.81 -14.61
C GLN A 93 -26.70 -1.37 -13.88
N ALA A 94 -26.82 -1.01 -12.61
CA ALA A 94 -25.68 -0.62 -11.77
C ALA A 94 -24.67 -1.76 -11.61
N LEU A 95 -25.14 -3.00 -11.44
CA LEU A 95 -24.27 -4.17 -11.37
C LEU A 95 -23.50 -4.38 -12.68
N LYS A 96 -24.17 -4.26 -13.83
CA LYS A 96 -23.51 -4.37 -15.15
C LYS A 96 -22.43 -3.29 -15.32
N ALA A 97 -22.77 -2.04 -15.03
CA ALA A 97 -21.82 -0.94 -15.09
C ALA A 97 -20.61 -1.18 -14.16
N ALA A 98 -20.85 -1.59 -12.91
CA ALA A 98 -19.79 -1.89 -11.96
C ALA A 98 -18.90 -3.06 -12.43
N THR A 99 -19.47 -4.11 -13.02
CA THR A 99 -18.69 -5.23 -13.57
C THR A 99 -17.86 -4.82 -14.78
N GLU A 100 -18.39 -3.94 -15.63
CA GLU A 100 -17.67 -3.40 -16.79
C GLU A 100 -16.52 -2.50 -16.35
N GLU A 101 -16.76 -1.57 -15.42
CA GLU A 101 -15.73 -0.71 -14.83
C GLU A 101 -14.63 -1.53 -14.14
N GLN A 102 -15.02 -2.56 -13.37
CA GLN A 102 -14.06 -3.45 -12.75
C GLN A 102 -13.24 -4.23 -13.78
N GLY A 103 -13.86 -4.67 -14.89
CA GLY A 103 -13.17 -5.30 -16.01
C GLY A 103 -12.14 -4.38 -16.66
N GLN A 104 -12.53 -3.14 -16.97
CA GLN A 104 -11.64 -2.14 -17.56
C GLN A 104 -10.48 -1.77 -16.63
N ALA A 105 -10.76 -1.58 -15.34
CA ALA A 105 -9.72 -1.33 -14.33
C ALA A 105 -8.73 -2.49 -14.23
N ARG A 106 -9.22 -3.73 -14.27
CA ARG A 106 -8.37 -4.93 -14.29
C ARG A 106 -7.52 -5.00 -15.55
N ASP A 107 -8.07 -4.72 -16.72
CA ASP A 107 -7.34 -4.77 -17.99
C ASP A 107 -6.26 -3.69 -18.09
N THR A 108 -6.56 -2.48 -17.65
CA THR A 108 -5.58 -1.37 -17.60
C THR A 108 -4.45 -1.68 -16.61
N ALA A 109 -4.76 -2.29 -15.46
CA ALA A 109 -3.75 -2.76 -14.51
C ALA A 109 -2.87 -3.85 -15.13
N HIS A 110 -3.45 -4.85 -15.80
CA HIS A 110 -2.67 -5.91 -16.47
C HIS A 110 -1.76 -5.38 -17.57
N LYS A 111 -2.24 -4.42 -18.37
CA LYS A 111 -1.41 -3.73 -19.37
C LYS A 111 -0.24 -3.00 -18.71
N SER A 112 -0.52 -2.22 -17.66
CA SER A 112 0.51 -1.48 -16.93
C SER A 112 1.57 -2.40 -16.32
N VAL A 113 1.15 -3.52 -15.71
CA VAL A 113 2.06 -4.52 -15.15
C VAL A 113 2.91 -5.15 -16.25
N ARG A 114 2.32 -5.48 -17.40
CA ARG A 114 3.06 -6.03 -18.55
C ARG A 114 4.09 -5.05 -19.08
N ASP A 115 3.72 -3.79 -19.26
CA ASP A 115 4.60 -2.74 -19.76
C ASP A 115 5.77 -2.49 -18.80
N LEU A 116 5.49 -2.45 -17.48
CA LEU A 116 6.53 -2.35 -16.46
C LEU A 116 7.45 -3.57 -16.46
N GLY A 117 6.89 -4.78 -16.63
CA GLY A 117 7.66 -6.01 -16.79
C GLY A 117 8.63 -5.93 -17.97
N GLY A 118 8.12 -5.56 -19.15
CA GLY A 118 8.96 -5.38 -20.35
C GLY A 118 10.03 -4.31 -20.18
N ARG A 119 9.73 -3.22 -19.46
CA ARG A 119 10.74 -2.19 -19.12
C ARG A 119 11.82 -2.72 -18.18
N LEU A 120 11.46 -3.52 -17.18
CA LEU A 120 12.43 -4.16 -16.29
C LEU A 120 13.32 -5.15 -17.04
N ASP A 121 12.73 -5.96 -17.91
CA ASP A 121 13.45 -6.90 -18.76
C ASP A 121 14.41 -6.18 -19.72
N GLY A 122 14.01 -5.02 -20.25
CA GLY A 122 14.87 -4.16 -21.07
C GLY A 122 16.01 -3.49 -20.29
N LEU A 123 15.80 -3.18 -19.00
CA LEU A 123 16.84 -2.58 -18.15
C LEU A 123 17.86 -3.61 -17.65
N ALA A 124 17.46 -4.88 -17.46
CA ALA A 124 18.35 -5.94 -17.02
C ALA A 124 19.67 -6.05 -17.84
N PRO A 125 19.64 -6.12 -19.18
CA PRO A 125 20.86 -6.20 -19.98
C PRO A 125 21.72 -4.93 -19.85
N THR A 126 21.11 -3.75 -19.79
CA THR A 126 21.85 -2.49 -19.63
C THR A 126 22.62 -2.43 -18.31
N VAL A 127 22.03 -2.94 -17.22
CA VAL A 127 22.71 -3.02 -15.92
C VAL A 127 23.84 -4.02 -15.97
N THR A 128 23.68 -5.15 -16.65
CA THR A 128 24.77 -6.13 -16.83
C THR A 128 25.92 -5.55 -17.65
N GLU A 129 25.62 -4.81 -18.72
CA GLU A 129 26.61 -4.16 -19.56
C GLU A 129 27.35 -3.06 -18.79
N MET A 130 26.64 -2.23 -18.04
CA MET A 130 27.26 -1.23 -17.15
C MET A 130 28.17 -1.87 -16.10
N LYS A 131 27.77 -3.01 -15.52
CA LYS A 131 28.63 -3.76 -14.57
C LYS A 131 29.90 -4.26 -15.25
N ALA A 132 29.79 -4.81 -16.46
CA ALA A 132 30.92 -5.28 -17.25
C ALA A 132 31.88 -4.13 -17.64
N SER A 133 31.34 -3.03 -18.17
CA SER A 133 32.09 -1.82 -18.53
C SER A 133 32.83 -1.23 -17.32
N ARG A 134 32.18 -1.17 -16.16
CA ARG A 134 32.82 -0.72 -14.91
C ARG A 134 33.94 -1.67 -14.47
N GLY A 135 33.83 -2.97 -14.72
CA GLY A 135 34.89 -3.94 -14.52
C GLY A 135 36.11 -3.63 -15.39
N ALA A 136 35.89 -3.47 -16.70
CA ALA A 136 36.93 -3.11 -17.66
C ALA A 136 37.63 -1.79 -17.31
N MET A 137 36.88 -0.77 -16.87
CA MET A 137 37.45 0.51 -16.43
C MET A 137 38.36 0.36 -15.20
N ARG A 138 38.05 -0.55 -14.26
CA ARG A 138 38.92 -0.82 -13.11
C ARG A 138 40.19 -1.52 -13.54
N GLU A 139 40.09 -2.49 -14.44
CA GLU A 139 41.25 -3.19 -15.00
C GLU A 139 42.16 -2.22 -15.77
N GLN A 140 41.59 -1.36 -16.60
CA GLN A 140 42.34 -0.32 -17.31
C GLN A 140 43.07 0.63 -16.34
N ARG A 141 42.43 1.02 -15.23
CA ARG A 141 43.10 1.82 -14.20
C ARG A 141 44.28 1.08 -13.58
N GLN A 142 44.12 -0.20 -13.25
CA GLN A 142 45.22 -1.03 -12.72
C GLN A 142 46.38 -1.15 -13.71
N ILE A 143 46.08 -1.28 -15.01
CA ILE A 143 47.11 -1.30 -16.06
C ILE A 143 47.84 0.05 -16.11
N ASN A 144 47.11 1.16 -16.10
CA ASN A 144 47.72 2.49 -16.09
C ASN A 144 48.58 2.73 -14.84
N GLU A 145 48.13 2.32 -13.65
CA GLU A 145 48.92 2.40 -12.42
C GLU A 145 50.23 1.61 -12.54
N ARG A 146 50.18 0.39 -13.09
CA ARG A 146 51.38 -0.42 -13.34
C ARG A 146 52.31 0.22 -14.37
N LEU A 147 51.77 0.83 -15.42
CA LEU A 147 52.56 1.54 -16.41
C LEU A 147 53.28 2.74 -15.78
N THR A 148 52.59 3.56 -14.98
CA THR A 148 53.22 4.67 -14.26
C THR A 148 54.30 4.20 -13.28
N ALA A 149 54.10 3.06 -12.62
CA ALA A 149 55.10 2.45 -11.74
C ALA A 149 56.32 1.92 -12.53
N LEU A 150 56.13 1.43 -13.76
CA LEU A 150 57.24 1.01 -14.61
C LEU A 150 58.01 2.20 -15.18
N GLU A 151 57.29 3.26 -15.57
CA GLU A 151 57.87 4.51 -16.06
C GLU A 151 58.78 5.14 -14.99
N THR A 152 58.28 5.29 -13.76
CA THR A 152 59.08 5.79 -12.63
C THR A 152 60.32 4.92 -12.35
N ARG A 153 60.18 3.58 -12.38
CA ARG A 153 61.34 2.67 -12.23
C ARG A 153 62.34 2.79 -13.38
N LEU A 154 61.88 3.05 -14.59
CA LEU A 154 62.75 3.24 -15.75
C LEU A 154 63.54 4.56 -15.61
N ASP A 155 62.88 5.63 -15.17
CA ASP A 155 63.52 6.92 -14.88
C ASP A 155 64.63 6.76 -13.82
N GLU A 156 64.35 6.01 -12.75
CA GLU A 156 65.36 5.68 -11.73
C GLU A 156 66.57 4.94 -12.32
N VAL A 157 66.33 3.93 -13.17
CA VAL A 157 67.41 3.18 -13.84
C VAL A 157 68.23 4.09 -14.73
N VAL A 158 67.59 5.00 -15.48
CA VAL A 158 68.29 5.98 -16.33
C VAL A 158 69.19 6.87 -15.49
N VAL A 159 68.73 7.34 -14.32
CA VAL A 159 69.58 8.12 -13.39
C VAL A 159 70.77 7.30 -12.91
N VAL A 160 70.57 6.04 -12.51
CA VAL A 160 71.67 5.16 -12.08
C VAL A 160 72.69 4.94 -13.19
N VAL A 161 72.24 4.65 -14.41
CA VAL A 161 73.15 4.45 -15.55
C VAL A 161 73.94 5.72 -15.86
N ASN A 162 73.29 6.89 -15.84
CA ASN A 162 73.96 8.17 -16.08
C ASN A 162 75.00 8.49 -14.99
N THR A 163 74.68 8.23 -13.73
CA THR A 163 75.64 8.43 -12.62
C THR A 163 76.83 7.48 -12.73
N GLN A 164 76.60 6.20 -13.04
CA GLN A 164 77.67 5.23 -13.28
C GLN A 164 78.55 5.64 -14.46
N HIS A 165 77.96 6.09 -15.56
CA HIS A 165 78.70 6.58 -16.72
C HIS A 165 79.58 7.78 -16.35
N GLY A 166 79.07 8.73 -15.57
CA GLY A 166 79.85 9.86 -15.07
C GLY A 166 81.04 9.44 -14.19
N LEU A 167 80.85 8.45 -13.31
CA LEU A 167 81.93 7.88 -12.50
C LEU A 167 83.02 7.21 -13.36
N ILE A 168 82.62 6.49 -14.41
CA ILE A 168 83.56 5.87 -15.36
C ILE A 168 84.39 6.96 -16.06
N GLN A 169 83.76 8.04 -16.55
CA GLN A 169 84.49 9.15 -17.17
C GLN A 169 85.48 9.82 -16.19
N GLN A 170 85.11 9.97 -14.92
CA GLN A 170 86.02 10.49 -13.89
C GLN A 170 87.23 9.57 -13.67
N LEU A 171 86.99 8.26 -13.59
CA LEU A 171 88.06 7.26 -13.46
C LEU A 171 88.99 7.28 -14.67
N ASP A 172 88.46 7.33 -15.89
CA ASP A 172 89.25 7.43 -17.12
C ASP A 172 90.12 8.69 -17.13
N THR A 173 89.57 9.83 -16.68
CA THR A 173 90.30 11.09 -16.56
C THR A 173 91.45 10.97 -15.55
N LEU A 174 91.20 10.39 -14.38
CA LEU A 174 92.23 10.17 -13.35
C LEU A 174 93.32 9.21 -13.82
N VAL A 175 92.95 8.13 -14.50
CA VAL A 175 93.89 7.18 -15.11
C VAL A 175 94.72 7.89 -16.18
N GLY A 176 94.10 8.72 -17.03
CA GLY A 176 94.79 9.54 -18.01
C GLY A 176 95.81 10.50 -17.39
N ILE A 177 95.43 11.22 -16.33
CA ILE A 177 96.34 12.11 -15.58
C ILE A 177 97.50 11.31 -14.98
N TRP A 178 97.22 10.18 -14.33
CA TRP A 178 98.25 9.34 -13.72
C TRP A 178 99.23 8.78 -14.75
N LEU A 179 98.73 8.28 -15.88
CA LEU A 179 99.55 7.79 -16.98
C LEU A 179 100.44 8.91 -17.54
N THR A 180 99.87 10.10 -17.79
CA THR A 180 100.63 11.26 -18.29
C THR A 180 101.71 11.69 -17.30
N ARG A 181 101.42 11.69 -15.99
CA ARG A 181 102.41 12.00 -14.95
C ARG A 181 103.52 10.95 -14.86
N ARG A 182 103.21 9.69 -15.17
CA ARG A 182 104.17 8.57 -15.18
C ARG A 182 105.04 8.55 -16.43
N THR A 183 104.50 8.95 -17.58
CA THR A 183 105.21 8.96 -18.88
C THR A 183 105.90 10.29 -19.18
N SER A 184 105.61 11.36 -18.43
CA SER A 184 106.33 12.62 -18.55
C SER A 184 107.77 12.45 -18.05
N PRO A 185 108.80 12.65 -18.90
CA PRO A 185 110.19 12.55 -18.47
C PRO A 185 110.45 13.64 -17.42
N ARG A 186 111.11 13.28 -16.32
CA ARG A 186 111.72 14.24 -15.39
C ARG A 186 112.58 15.20 -16.21
N ARG A 187 112.05 16.36 -16.60
CA ARG A 187 112.87 17.45 -17.10
C ARG A 187 113.78 17.86 -15.95
N ALA A 188 115.06 17.64 -16.18
CA ALA A 188 116.16 18.08 -15.38
C ALA A 188 115.93 19.51 -14.90
N GLY A 189 115.83 19.69 -13.58
CA GLY A 189 116.19 20.93 -12.95
C GLY A 189 117.69 20.90 -12.74
N ASP A 190 118.43 21.44 -13.70
CA ASP A 190 119.76 21.96 -13.47
C ASP A 190 119.73 23.48 -13.69
N GLU A 191 120.59 24.17 -12.95
CA GLU A 191 120.98 25.57 -13.04
C GLU A 191 120.18 26.69 -12.33
N ARG A 192 120.84 27.18 -11.25
CA ARG A 192 121.14 28.59 -10.87
C ARG A 192 120.64 29.06 -9.52
N ARG A 193 121.50 28.90 -8.50
CA ARG A 193 121.70 29.89 -7.44
C ARG A 193 123.21 30.07 -7.21
N GLY A 194 123.70 31.30 -7.37
CA GLY A 194 124.98 31.75 -6.82
C GLY A 194 125.93 32.40 -7.81
N VAL A 195 125.62 33.62 -8.29
CA VAL A 195 126.65 34.58 -8.71
C VAL A 195 126.35 35.90 -8.01
N LEU A 196 127.21 36.27 -7.06
CA LEU A 196 127.32 37.61 -6.48
C LEU A 196 128.04 38.54 -7.47
N PRO A 197 127.72 39.85 -7.52
CA PRO A 197 128.52 40.82 -8.26
C PRO A 197 129.65 41.36 -7.36
N THR A 198 130.89 41.31 -7.85
CA THR A 198 132.03 42.02 -7.24
C THR A 198 132.79 42.78 -8.33
N THR A 199 132.63 44.12 -8.30
CA THR A 199 133.56 45.20 -8.67
C THR A 199 134.43 45.09 -9.93
N ALA A 200 134.23 46.01 -10.89
CA ALA A 200 135.08 47.19 -11.12
C ALA A 200 134.46 48.07 -12.22
#